data_AF-A0A836FCS0-F1
#
_entry.id   AF-A0A836FCS0-F1
#
_cell.length_a   1.000
_cell.length_b   1.000
_cell.length_c   1.000
_cell.angle_alpha   90.00
_cell.angle_beta   90.00
_cell.angle_gamma   90.00
#
_symmetry.space_group_name_H-M   'P 1'
#
loop_
_entity.id
_entity.type
_entity.pdbx_description
1 polymer ?
#
loop_
_entity_poly.entity_id
_entity_poly.type
_entity_poly.pdbx_seq_one_letter_code
_entity_poly.pdbx_strand_id
1 'polypeptide(L)' 'MGHPPYSPDLAPNDFFLFPNVKNKLRGQRFSSAEEAVDAFKNHVSEAEWKKCFDKWFERMQKCIDHKGEYFEKQ' A
#
# COMPACT_ATOMS: atom_id res chain seq x y z
N MET A 1 -14.58 -8.60 11.84
CA MET A 1 -14.54 -7.25 11.23
C MET A 1 -14.52 -7.41 9.72
N GLY A 2 -15.41 -6.73 9.01
CA GLY A 2 -15.39 -6.69 7.54
C GLY A 2 -14.51 -5.55 7.04
N HIS A 3 -14.05 -5.64 5.80
CA HIS A 3 -13.44 -4.51 5.11
C HIS A 3 -14.56 -3.58 4.60
N PRO A 4 -14.61 -2.31 5.03
CA PRO A 4 -15.62 -1.37 4.56
C PRO A 4 -15.50 -1.15 3.04
N PRO A 5 -16.62 -1.00 2.30
CA PRO A 5 -16.59 -0.66 0.89
C PRO A 5 -15.85 0.65 0.63
N TYR A 6 -15.11 0.71 -0.47
CA TYR A 6 -14.40 1.92 -0.91
C TYR A 6 -13.39 2.47 0.09
N SER A 7 -12.71 1.64 0.88
CA SER A 7 -11.68 2.09 1.83
C SER A 7 -10.25 1.67 1.42
N PRO A 8 -9.74 2.13 0.27
CA PRO A 8 -8.36 1.84 -0.15
C PRO A 8 -7.32 2.45 0.82
N ASP A 9 -7.70 3.51 1.53
CA ASP A 9 -6.94 4.10 2.63
C ASP A 9 -6.79 3.17 3.83
N LEU A 10 -7.57 2.08 3.92
CA LEU A 10 -7.42 1.03 4.93
C LEU A 10 -6.89 -0.29 4.37
N ALA A 11 -6.72 -0.42 3.05
CA ALA A 11 -6.21 -1.63 2.42
C ALA A 11 -4.67 -1.57 2.26
N PRO A 12 -3.89 -2.46 2.92
CA PRO A 12 -2.42 -2.43 2.85
C PRO A 12 -1.83 -2.46 1.45
N ASN A 13 -2.48 -3.15 0.52
CA ASN A 13 -2.03 -3.19 -0.87
C ASN A 13 -2.12 -1.80 -1.54
N ASP A 14 -3.20 -1.06 -1.26
CA ASP A 14 -3.49 0.23 -1.90
C ASP A 14 -2.75 1.39 -1.25
N PHE A 15 -2.72 1.49 0.08
CA PHE A 15 -2.04 2.60 0.75
C PHE A 15 -0.52 2.41 0.89
N PHE A 16 -0.02 1.18 0.79
CA PHE A 16 1.40 0.88 1.03
C PHE A 16 2.08 0.15 -0.12
N LEU A 17 1.67 -1.08 -0.45
CA LEU A 17 2.44 -1.94 -1.37
C LEU A 17 2.59 -1.32 -2.77
N PHE A 18 1.47 -1.02 -3.42
CA PHE A 18 1.48 -0.52 -4.79
C PHE A 18 2.18 0.83 -4.90
N PRO A 19 1.92 1.84 -4.04
CA PRO A 19 2.66 3.10 -4.09
C PRO A 19 4.18 2.90 -3.92
N ASN A 20 4.62 2.07 -2.98
CA ASN A 20 6.05 1.84 -2.75
C ASN A 20 6.72 1.17 -3.96
N VAL A 21 6.14 0.09 -4.49
CA VAL A 21 6.73 -0.61 -5.63
C VAL A 21 6.69 0.26 -6.88
N LYS A 22 5.57 0.97 -7.14
CA LYS A 22 5.47 1.92 -8.26
C LYS A 22 6.53 3.03 -8.17
N ASN A 23 6.81 3.53 -6.97
CA ASN A 23 7.85 4.55 -6.77
C ASN A 23 9.25 4.01 -7.05
N LYS A 24 9.58 2.78 -6.59
CA LYS A 24 10.89 2.15 -6.84
C LYS A 24 11.10 1.80 -8.32
N LEU A 25 10.04 1.34 -8.98
CA LEU A 25 10.07 0.94 -10.39
C LEU A 25 9.84 2.11 -11.36
N ARG A 26 9.66 3.32 -10.84
CA ARG A 26 9.33 4.50 -11.66
C ARG A 26 10.42 4.76 -12.69
N GLY A 27 10.01 4.84 -13.96
CA GLY A 27 10.91 5.15 -15.08
C GLY A 27 11.70 3.95 -15.62
N GLN A 28 11.58 2.77 -15.00
CA GLN A 28 12.15 1.54 -15.55
C GLN A 28 11.31 1.05 -16.74
N ARG A 29 11.98 0.52 -17.76
CA ARG A 29 11.34 -0.15 -18.90
C ARG A 29 11.70 -1.62 -18.85
N PHE A 30 10.68 -2.46 -19.00
CA PHE A 30 10.85 -3.92 -19.05
C PHE A 30 10.58 -4.40 -20.47
N SER A 31 11.36 -5.38 -20.90
CA SER A 31 11.27 -5.99 -22.23
C SER A 31 10.20 -7.08 -22.28
N SER A 32 9.77 -7.60 -21.13
CA SER A 32 8.72 -8.61 -21.01
C SER A 32 7.92 -8.48 -19.72
N ALA A 33 6.80 -9.20 -19.63
CA ALA A 33 5.98 -9.24 -18.42
C ALA A 33 6.69 -9.98 -17.28
N GLU A 34 7.45 -11.02 -17.60
CA GLU A 34 8.24 -11.81 -16.64
C GLU A 34 9.28 -10.93 -15.95
N GLU A 35 9.99 -10.10 -16.71
CA GLU A 35 10.98 -9.15 -16.16
C GLU A 35 10.31 -8.17 -15.18
N ALA A 36 9.13 -7.64 -15.53
CA ALA A 36 8.38 -6.74 -14.66
C ALA A 36 7.89 -7.45 -13.38
N VAL A 37 7.45 -8.71 -13.48
CA VAL A 37 7.02 -9.52 -12.34
C VAL A 37 8.18 -9.83 -11.40
N ASP A 38 9.36 -10.15 -11.94
CA ASP A 38 10.54 -10.42 -11.11
C ASP A 38 11.06 -9.15 -10.43
N ALA A 39 11.06 -8.02 -11.14
CA ALA A 39 11.36 -6.72 -10.54
C ALA A 39 10.38 -6.37 -9.41
N PHE A 40 9.08 -6.65 -9.59
CA PHE A 40 8.08 -6.48 -8.53
C PHE A 40 8.42 -7.34 -7.30
N LYS A 41 8.62 -8.65 -7.48
CA LYS A 41 8.92 -9.59 -6.38
C LYS A 41 10.16 -9.18 -5.57
N ASN A 42 11.20 -8.71 -6.25
CA ASN A 42 12.44 -8.26 -5.60
C ASN A 42 12.26 -7.02 -4.69
N HIS A 43 11.16 -6.29 -4.86
CA HIS A 43 10.85 -5.10 -4.05
C HIS A 43 9.80 -5.33 -2.97
N VAL A 44 9.32 -6.56 -2.81
CA VAL A 44 8.42 -6.95 -1.72
C VAL A 44 9.23 -7.66 -0.64
N SER A 45 9.61 -6.93 0.41
CA SER A 45 10.34 -7.49 1.55
C SER A 45 9.46 -7.67 2.79
N GLU A 46 9.75 -8.71 3.59
CA GLU A 46 9.05 -8.96 4.86
C GLU A 46 9.20 -7.78 5.84
N ALA A 47 10.38 -7.16 5.87
CA ALA A 47 10.65 -5.99 6.71
C ALA A 47 9.77 -4.78 6.35
N GLU A 48 9.46 -4.59 5.06
CA GLU A 48 8.55 -3.55 4.60
C GLU A 48 7.11 -3.82 5.00
N TRP A 49 6.67 -5.09 4.90
CA TRP A 49 5.37 -5.51 5.38
C TRP A 49 5.20 -5.29 6.88
N LYS A 50 6.20 -5.61 7.69
CA LYS A 50 6.15 -5.38 9.14
C LYS A 50 5.88 -3.90 9.47
N LYS A 51 6.60 -2.98 8.82
CA LYS A 51 6.37 -1.54 8.96
C LYS A 51 4.98 -1.10 8.49
N CYS A 52 4.42 -1.76 7.48
CA CYS A 52 3.05 -1.51 7.02
C CYS A 52 2.02 -1.89 8.09
N PHE A 53 2.19 -3.04 8.74
CA PHE A 53 1.28 -3.49 9.79
C PHE A 53 1.29 -2.54 11.00
N ASP A 54 2.46 -2.04 11.40
CA ASP A 54 2.55 -1.04 12.48
C ASP A 54 1.75 0.23 12.13
N LYS A 55 1.90 0.73 10.90
CA LYS A 55 1.14 1.90 10.41
C LYS A 55 -0.35 1.64 10.21
N TRP A 56 -0.75 0.39 10.04
CA TRP A 56 -2.14 0.06 9.74
C TRP A 56 -3.07 0.43 10.92
N PHE A 57 -2.60 0.23 12.16
CA PHE A 57 -3.35 0.63 13.35
C PHE A 57 -3.53 2.15 13.44
N GLU A 58 -2.49 2.93 13.12
CA GLU A 58 -2.59 4.39 13.08
C GLU A 58 -3.63 4.86 12.05
N ARG A 59 -3.71 4.20 10.89
CA ARG A 59 -4.69 4.52 9.85
C ARG A 59 -6.11 4.16 10.27
N MET A 60 -6.30 3.02 10.92
CA MET A 60 -7.61 2.66 11.50
C MET A 60 -8.04 3.68 12.55
N GLN A 61 -7.12 4.15 13.39
CA GLN A 61 -7.43 5.20 14.36
C GLN A 61 -7.82 6.51 13.66
N LYS A 62 -7.08 6.93 12.62
CA LYS A 62 -7.47 8.10 11.82
C LYS A 62 -8.86 7.96 11.22
N CYS A 63 -9.22 6.79 10.70
CA CYS A 63 -10.58 6.56 10.18
C CYS A 63 -11.65 6.78 11.27
N ILE A 64 -11.39 6.35 12.51
CA ILE A 64 -12.30 6.59 13.66
C ILE A 64 -12.38 8.08 13.97
N ASP A 65 -11.24 8.76 14.06
CA ASP A 65 -11.16 10.18 14.40
C ASP A 65 -11.87 11.06 13.36
N HIS A 66 -11.83 10.66 12.09
CA HIS A 66 -12.51 11.32 10.98
C HIS A 66 -13.93 10.78 10.72
N LYS A 67 -14.48 9.97 11.64
CA LYS A 67 -15.86 9.45 11.57
C LYS A 67 -16.17 8.69 10.27
N GLY A 68 -15.18 7.99 9.71
CA GLY A 68 -15.30 7.22 8.48
C GLY A 68 -15.04 8.02 7.19
N GLU A 69 -14.75 9.31 7.28
CA GLU A 69 -14.31 10.12 6.13
C GLU A 69 -12.84 9.85 5.78
N TYR A 70 -12.48 10.09 4.51
CA TYR A 70 -11.10 9.99 4.05
C TYR A 70 -10.19 11.03 4.73
N PHE A 71 -8.95 10.63 5.03
CA PHE A 71 -7.99 11.44 5.81
C PHE A 71 -6.65 11.72 5.10
N GLU A 72 -6.44 11.25 3.87
CA GLU A 72 -5.15 11.40 3.14
C GLU A 72 -4.97 12.76 2.44
N LYS A 73 -6.07 13.50 2.19
CA LYS A 73 -6.07 14.72 1.37
C LYS A 73 -6.72 15.92 2.07
N GLN A 74 -6.68 15.94 3.41
CA GLN A 74 -7.13 17.09 4.20
C GLN A 74 -6.04 18.16 4.27
#